data_AF-A0A915NIG9-F1
#
_entry.id   AF-A0A915NIG9-F1
#
_cell.length_a   1.000
_cell.length_b   1.000
_cell.length_c   1.000
_cell.angle_alpha   90.00
_cell.angle_beta   90.00
_cell.angle_gamma   90.00
#
_symmetry.space_group_name_H-M   'P 1'
#
loop_
_entity.id
_entity.type
_entity.pdbx_description
1 polymer ?
#
loop_
_entity_poly.entity_id
_entity_poly.type
_entity_poly.pdbx_seq_one_letter_code
_entity_poly.pdbx_strand_id
1 'polypeptide(L)'
;MLNIIILIISSIPLLSLALNQEGMKFCNFPKPSCTEVITQTKYIKEDTDFGMKRIIFNSKKGTCNPNLEVWEDAIIVDNNATISNLILGESPIGTASTITCKGSCTLKNV
;
A
#
# COMPACT_ATOMS: atom_id res chain seq x y z
N MET A 1 -19.80 -41.56 45.33
CA MET A 1 -18.89 -41.01 44.31
C MET A 1 -19.67 -40.81 43.02
N LEU A 2 -20.11 -39.59 42.71
CA LEU A 2 -20.44 -39.22 41.33
C LEU A 2 -20.43 -37.70 41.16
N ASN A 3 -19.31 -37.23 40.64
CA ASN A 3 -19.12 -36.13 39.69
C ASN A 3 -19.81 -34.78 39.97
N ILE A 4 -19.01 -33.93 40.60
CA ILE A 4 -18.90 -32.49 40.33
C ILE A 4 -18.79 -32.28 38.81
N ILE A 5 -19.79 -31.64 38.20
CA ILE A 5 -19.63 -31.02 36.88
C ILE A 5 -20.04 -29.56 37.04
N ILE A 6 -19.00 -28.74 37.12
CA ILE A 6 -19.04 -27.29 37.25
C ILE A 6 -19.69 -26.73 35.99
N LEU A 7 -20.79 -25.99 36.17
CA LEU A 7 -21.46 -25.23 35.13
C LEU A 7 -20.61 -23.98 34.80
N ILE A 8 -19.47 -24.16 34.12
CA ILE A 8 -18.72 -23.03 33.52
C ILE A 8 -19.36 -22.71 32.17
N ILE A 9 -20.55 -22.11 32.22
CA ILE A 9 -21.17 -21.54 31.02
C ILE A 9 -20.48 -20.21 30.75
N SER A 10 -19.44 -20.30 29.91
CA SER A 10 -19.23 -19.39 28.79
C SER A 10 -19.27 -17.89 29.13
N SER A 11 -18.34 -17.42 29.94
CA SER A 11 -17.84 -16.05 29.86
C SER A 11 -16.89 -15.93 28.66
N ILE A 12 -17.43 -16.05 27.44
CA ILE A 12 -16.74 -15.53 26.25
C ILE A 12 -16.90 -14.01 26.36
N PRO A 13 -15.84 -13.23 26.64
CA PRO A 13 -15.95 -11.80 26.41
C PRO A 13 -16.26 -11.66 24.92
N LEU A 14 -17.42 -11.10 24.58
CA LEU A 14 -17.60 -10.48 23.28
C LEU A 14 -16.49 -9.44 23.20
N LEU A 15 -15.33 -9.82 22.65
CA LEU A 15 -14.41 -8.87 22.09
C LEU A 15 -15.26 -8.10 21.10
N SER A 16 -15.55 -6.85 21.45
CA SER A 16 -16.07 -5.89 20.50
C SER A 16 -15.05 -5.86 19.37
N LEU A 17 -15.31 -6.65 18.34
CA LEU A 17 -14.80 -6.46 17.01
C LEU A 17 -15.36 -5.10 16.59
N ALA A 18 -14.68 -4.04 17.02
CA ALA A 18 -14.83 -2.70 16.50
C ALA A 18 -14.30 -2.72 15.06
N LEU A 19 -14.98 -3.45 14.18
CA LEU A 19 -14.93 -3.16 12.76
C LEU A 19 -15.55 -1.77 12.65
N ASN A 20 -14.70 -0.76 12.49
CA ASN A 20 -15.11 0.52 11.93
C ASN A 20 -15.73 0.23 10.56
N GLN A 21 -17.06 0.07 10.53
CA GLN A 21 -17.83 -0.10 9.29
C GLN A 21 -17.90 1.21 8.51
N GLU A 22 -17.74 2.33 9.21
CA GLU A 22 -17.44 3.62 8.61
C GLU A 22 -15.93 3.68 8.42
N GLY A 23 -15.45 3.25 7.25
CA GLY A 23 -14.09 3.59 6.83
C GLY A 23 -13.88 5.09 7.04
N MET A 24 -12.66 5.49 7.44
CA MET A 24 -12.30 6.90 7.62
C MET A 24 -12.93 7.72 6.49
N LYS A 25 -13.83 8.65 6.80
CA LYS A 25 -14.31 9.63 5.82
C LYS A 25 -13.09 10.47 5.45
N PHE A 26 -12.34 10.02 4.45
CA PHE A 26 -11.19 10.69 3.85
C PHE A 26 -11.73 11.89 3.04
N CYS A 27 -12.29 12.88 3.74
CA CYS A 27 -12.93 14.02 3.07
C CYS A 27 -11.92 14.91 2.33
N ASN A 28 -10.61 14.74 2.56
CA ASN A 28 -9.56 15.51 1.89
C ASN A 28 -8.35 14.63 1.52
N PHE A 29 -8.57 13.49 0.84
CA PHE A 29 -7.43 12.85 0.16
C PHE A 29 -6.85 13.87 -0.84
N PRO A 30 -5.52 14.07 -0.90
CA PRO A 30 -4.94 15.11 -1.73
C PRO A 30 -5.38 14.95 -3.19
N LYS A 31 -5.84 16.05 -3.78
CA LYS A 31 -6.15 16.09 -5.20
C LYS A 31 -4.82 15.99 -5.97
N PRO A 32 -4.67 15.01 -6.87
CA PRO A 32 -3.46 14.93 -7.66
C PRO A 32 -3.32 16.15 -8.58
N SER A 33 -2.10 16.65 -8.74
CA SER A 33 -1.80 17.73 -9.69
C SER A 33 -2.00 17.27 -11.13
N CYS A 34 -1.61 16.03 -11.42
CA CYS A 34 -1.87 15.32 -12.66
C CYS A 34 -1.79 13.81 -12.44
N THR A 35 -2.22 13.03 -13.44
CA THR A 35 -2.09 11.57 -13.46
C THR A 35 -1.14 11.17 -14.58
N GLU A 36 -0.12 10.39 -14.24
CA GLU A 36 0.83 9.76 -15.18
C GLU A 36 0.61 8.25 -15.13
N VAL A 37 0.33 7.64 -16.28
CA VAL A 37 0.29 6.18 -16.43
C VAL A 37 1.64 5.73 -16.96
N ILE A 38 2.33 4.87 -16.21
CA ILE A 38 3.61 4.29 -16.60
C ILE A 38 3.44 2.78 -16.81
N THR A 39 4.19 2.21 -17.76
CA THR A 39 4.17 0.76 -18.05
C THR A 39 5.50 0.09 -17.73
N GLN A 40 6.48 0.87 -17.25
CA GLN A 40 7.83 0.43 -16.91
C GLN A 40 8.25 1.07 -15.59
N THR A 41 9.11 0.39 -14.84
CA THR A 41 9.67 0.87 -13.58
C THR A 41 10.39 2.21 -13.75
N LYS A 42 10.08 3.17 -12.88
CA LYS A 42 10.76 4.46 -12.82
C LYS A 42 11.95 4.39 -11.85
N TYR A 43 13.15 4.66 -12.34
CA TYR A 43 14.35 4.69 -11.50
C TYR A 43 14.64 6.12 -11.05
N ILE A 44 14.75 6.32 -9.74
CA ILE A 44 15.03 7.61 -9.12
C ILE A 44 16.43 7.57 -8.54
N LYS A 45 17.35 8.34 -9.15
CA LYS A 45 18.77 8.38 -8.78
C LYS A 45 19.13 9.52 -7.83
N GLU A 46 18.27 10.52 -7.75
CA GLU A 46 18.47 11.76 -7.01
C GLU A 46 17.16 12.22 -6.39
N ASP A 47 17.22 13.18 -5.46
CA ASP A 47 16.05 13.72 -4.79
C ASP A 47 15.02 14.24 -5.79
N THR A 48 13.80 13.71 -5.71
CA THR A 48 12.73 13.99 -6.66
C THR A 48 11.43 14.38 -5.94
N ASP A 49 10.92 15.57 -6.26
CA ASP A 49 9.58 16.00 -5.88
C ASP A 49 8.61 15.72 -7.03
N PHE A 50 7.58 14.91 -6.77
CA PHE A 50 6.54 14.58 -7.73
C PHE A 50 5.42 15.62 -7.80
N GLY A 51 5.41 16.63 -6.92
CA GLY A 51 4.47 17.75 -6.97
C GLY A 51 3.01 17.33 -6.85
N MET A 52 2.71 16.36 -5.99
CA MET A 52 1.41 15.69 -5.83
C MET A 52 0.92 14.96 -7.09
N LYS A 53 1.82 14.53 -7.97
CA LYS A 53 1.46 13.73 -9.14
C LYS A 53 0.98 12.34 -8.72
N ARG A 54 -0.08 11.87 -9.36
CA ARG A 54 -0.54 10.48 -9.27
C ARG A 54 0.16 9.61 -10.31
N ILE A 55 0.79 8.52 -9.87
CA ILE A 55 1.36 7.51 -10.75
C ILE A 55 0.49 6.26 -10.72
N ILE A 56 0.02 5.83 -11.89
CA ILE A 56 -0.64 4.55 -12.09
C ILE A 56 0.33 3.64 -12.85
N PHE A 57 0.73 2.54 -12.24
CA PHE A 57 1.64 1.58 -12.87
C PHE A 57 0.85 0.47 -13.54
N ASN A 58 0.86 0.43 -14.87
CA ASN A 58 0.17 -0.55 -15.72
C ASN A 58 1.19 -1.43 -16.44
N SER A 59 1.94 -2.22 -15.67
CA SER A 59 2.91 -3.16 -16.23
C SER A 59 2.26 -4.51 -16.60
N LYS A 60 3.04 -5.59 -16.70
CA LYS A 60 2.46 -6.90 -17.00
C LYS A 60 1.55 -7.36 -15.86
N LYS A 61 0.36 -7.88 -16.22
CA LYS A 61 -0.59 -8.50 -15.28
C LYS A 61 0.15 -9.52 -14.41
N GLY A 62 0.22 -9.24 -13.11
CA GLY A 62 0.83 -10.18 -12.16
C GLY A 62 1.19 -9.62 -10.79
N THR A 63 1.28 -8.30 -10.66
CA THR A 63 1.84 -7.68 -9.45
C THR A 63 0.90 -7.71 -8.22
N CYS A 64 -0.35 -8.18 -8.35
CA CYS A 64 -1.24 -8.55 -7.21
C CYS A 64 -1.73 -10.01 -7.26
N ASN A 65 -0.98 -10.92 -7.91
CA ASN A 65 -1.31 -12.35 -7.91
C ASN A 65 -0.43 -13.09 -6.89
N PRO A 66 -0.99 -13.65 -5.80
CA PRO A 66 -0.20 -14.35 -4.78
C PRO A 66 0.51 -15.61 -5.30
N ASN A 67 0.17 -16.06 -6.51
CA ASN A 67 0.78 -17.23 -7.14
C ASN A 67 1.98 -16.89 -8.06
N LEU A 68 2.36 -15.60 -8.17
CA LEU A 68 3.53 -15.19 -8.93
C LEU A 68 4.68 -14.87 -7.97
N GLU A 69 5.81 -15.53 -8.20
CA GLU A 69 7.03 -15.42 -7.37
C GLU A 69 7.76 -14.08 -7.58
N VAL A 70 7.47 -13.38 -8.68
CA VAL A 70 8.12 -12.11 -9.05
C VAL A 70 7.08 -11.10 -9.47
N TRP A 71 7.17 -9.89 -8.91
CA TRP A 71 6.40 -8.72 -9.33
C TRP A 71 7.35 -7.57 -9.69
N GLU A 72 6.92 -6.72 -10.62
CA GLU A 72 7.67 -5.52 -11.03
C GLU A 72 7.36 -4.36 -10.08
N ASP A 73 8.37 -3.55 -9.79
CA ASP A 73 8.19 -2.33 -8.99
C ASP A 73 7.78 -1.14 -9.85
N ALA A 74 6.86 -0.32 -9.38
CA ALA A 74 6.51 0.92 -10.06
C ALA A 74 7.67 1.92 -10.02
N ILE A 75 8.35 2.01 -8.87
CA ILE A 75 9.43 2.96 -8.63
C ILE A 75 10.56 2.27 -7.87
N ILE A 76 11.80 2.45 -8.33
CA ILE A 76 13.01 2.05 -7.61
C ILE A 76 13.81 3.30 -7.27
N VAL A 77 14.10 3.50 -5.99
CA VAL A 77 14.83 4.65 -5.45
C VAL A 77 16.24 4.21 -5.06
N ASP A 78 17.26 4.91 -5.56
CA ASP A 78 18.66 4.62 -5.23
C ASP A 78 19.00 5.02 -3.78
N ASN A 79 20.14 4.52 -3.29
CA ASN A 79 20.60 4.78 -1.93
C ASN A 79 20.83 6.28 -1.69
N ASN A 80 20.37 6.75 -0.53
CA ASN A 80 20.33 8.13 -0.04
C ASN A 80 19.45 9.11 -0.83
N ALA A 81 18.62 8.64 -1.76
CA ALA A 81 17.67 9.51 -2.47
C ALA A 81 16.34 9.66 -1.72
N THR A 82 15.69 10.81 -1.94
CA THR A 82 14.38 11.16 -1.40
C THR A 82 13.36 11.23 -2.53
N ILE A 83 12.19 10.64 -2.33
CA ILE A 83 11.00 10.98 -3.13
C ILE A 83 9.97 11.69 -2.27
N SER A 84 9.29 12.66 -2.86
CA SER A 84 8.29 13.43 -2.13
C SER A 84 7.06 13.78 -2.95
N ASN A 85 5.95 14.03 -2.24
CA ASN A 85 4.68 14.50 -2.79
C ASN A 85 4.20 13.63 -3.96
N LEU A 86 4.12 12.32 -3.73
CA LEU A 86 3.70 11.34 -4.72
C LEU A 86 2.34 10.79 -4.30
N ILE A 87 1.49 10.42 -5.26
CA ILE A 87 0.30 9.62 -5.00
C ILE A 87 0.43 8.33 -5.81
N LEU A 88 0.41 7.18 -5.16
CA LEU A 88 0.29 5.90 -5.86
C LEU A 88 -1.18 5.62 -6.19
N GLY A 89 -1.46 5.49 -7.48
CA GLY A 89 -2.78 5.17 -8.00
C GLY A 89 -3.02 3.67 -8.10
N GLU A 90 -4.28 3.28 -7.95
CA GLU A 90 -4.75 1.93 -8.26
C GLU A 90 -4.70 1.70 -9.77
N SER A 91 -4.17 0.55 -10.17
CA SER A 91 -4.15 0.12 -11.55
C SER A 91 -5.46 -0.56 -11.96
N PRO A 92 -6.09 -0.16 -13.07
CA PRO A 92 -7.29 -0.82 -13.58
C PRO A 92 -7.03 -2.25 -14.08
N ILE A 93 -5.77 -2.65 -14.24
CA ILE A 93 -5.39 -4.00 -14.70
C ILE A 93 -4.88 -4.89 -13.56
N GLY A 94 -5.00 -4.44 -12.31
CA GLY A 94 -4.65 -5.22 -11.12
C GLY A 94 -3.14 -5.35 -10.89
N THR A 95 -2.38 -4.33 -11.27
CA THR A 95 -0.95 -4.26 -11.00
C THR A 95 -0.66 -3.52 -9.68
N ALA A 96 0.24 -4.04 -8.85
CA ALA A 96 0.72 -3.37 -7.64
C ALA A 96 1.65 -2.22 -7.98
N SER A 97 1.47 -1.10 -7.28
CA SER A 97 2.32 0.08 -7.39
C SER A 97 3.34 0.10 -6.25
N THR A 98 4.34 -0.79 -6.26
CA THR A 98 5.36 -0.88 -5.20
C THR A 98 6.50 0.11 -5.40
N ILE A 99 7.07 0.57 -4.28
CA ILE A 99 8.29 1.40 -4.24
C ILE A 99 9.38 0.57 -3.54
N THR A 100 10.49 0.37 -4.23
CA THR A 100 11.66 -0.34 -3.68
C THR A 100 12.83 0.63 -3.47
N CYS A 101 13.42 0.61 -2.29
CA CYS A 101 14.64 1.37 -1.99
C CYS A 101 15.86 0.46 -2.01
N LYS A 102 16.87 0.78 -2.83
CA LYS A 102 18.10 -0.02 -2.92
C LYS A 102 19.02 0.10 -1.70
N GLY A 103 18.73 1.02 -0.81
CA GLY A 103 19.45 1.28 0.43
C GLY A 103 18.62 2.19 1.32
N SER A 104 19.28 3.06 2.09
CA SER A 104 18.58 4.13 2.81
C SER A 104 17.86 5.03 1.80
N CYS A 105 16.60 5.34 2.00
CA CYS A 105 15.86 6.29 1.17
C CYS A 105 14.86 7.04 2.06
N THR A 106 14.39 8.19 1.59
CA THR A 106 13.34 8.94 2.29
C THR A 106 12.08 8.99 1.43
N LEU A 107 10.96 8.54 1.99
CA LEU A 107 9.64 8.71 1.41
C LEU A 107 8.92 9.82 2.18
N LYS A 108 8.69 10.97 1.57
CA LYS A 108 8.10 12.15 2.24
C LYS A 108 6.77 12.51 1.59
N ASN A 109 5.65 12.31 2.30
CA ASN A 109 4.31 12.61 1.78
C ASN A 109 4.01 11.81 0.48
N VAL A 110 3.96 10.47 0.61
CA VAL A 110 3.72 9.49 -0.46
C VAL A 110 2.45 8.70 -0.16
#